data_AF-A0A7C7FT46-F1
#
_entry.id   AF-A0A7C7FT46-F1
#
_cell.length_a   1.000
_cell.length_b   1.000
_cell.length_c   1.000
_cell.angle_alpha   90.00
_cell.angle_beta   90.00
_cell.angle_gamma   90.00
#
_symmetry.space_group_name_H-M   'P 1'
#
loop_
_entity.id
_entity.type
_entity.pdbx_description
1 polymer ?
#
loop_
_entity_poly.entity_id
_entity_poly.type
_entity_poly.pdbx_seq_one_letter_code
_entity_poly.pdbx_strand_id
1 'polypeptide(L)'
;MMNVRIQRELRYQELGRRRRVLIVLMGMFIVVLGTTCFSLLTGWSAGIDQESVLQPSVLVKASRAWFLVDAHGVVRGAISHDRPPMFPQLHGIDSRALLRQDFQAVDAARNGNELAKLLLKSDDHQLRQRDLQLDFSDPRNIIATLKGTTIHFGSNGFREKWDRVMHVRAGRPVSLSAGYQLDLRFPNTVIVREPQ
;
A
#
# COMPACT_ATOMS: atom_id res chain seq x y z
N MET A 1 35.91 -4.79 -67.91
CA MET A 1 37.33 -5.19 -68.08
C MET A 1 38.14 -4.56 -66.97
N MET A 2 38.82 -5.40 -66.17
CA MET A 2 39.63 -5.01 -65.03
C MET A 2 40.97 -4.45 -65.52
N ASN A 3 41.49 -3.40 -64.90
CA ASN A 3 42.91 -3.04 -65.02
C ASN A 3 43.47 -2.59 -63.67
N VAL A 4 44.61 -3.19 -63.34
CA VAL A 4 45.33 -3.16 -62.06
C VAL A 4 46.52 -2.21 -62.19
N ARG A 5 46.94 -1.53 -61.11
CA ARG A 5 48.36 -1.29 -60.85
C ARG A 5 48.66 -0.98 -59.38
N ILE A 6 49.75 -1.58 -58.92
CA ILE A 6 50.32 -1.60 -57.58
C ILE A 6 51.64 -0.80 -57.62
N GLN A 7 51.95 -0.02 -56.58
CA GLN A 7 53.32 0.30 -56.12
C GLN A 7 53.24 0.84 -54.68
N ARG A 8 53.55 0.07 -53.63
CA ARG A 8 54.87 -0.12 -52.94
C ARG A 8 55.55 1.19 -52.50
N GLU A 9 55.63 1.40 -51.18
CA GLU A 9 56.90 1.31 -50.43
C GLU A 9 56.67 0.96 -48.95
N LEU A 10 57.70 0.36 -48.36
CA LEU A 10 57.74 -0.43 -47.14
C LEU A 10 58.60 0.27 -46.08
N ARG A 11 58.43 -0.19 -44.82
CA ARG A 11 59.33 -0.09 -43.65
C ARG A 11 59.27 1.24 -42.86
N TYR A 12 59.35 1.28 -41.52
CA TYR A 12 59.96 0.35 -40.56
C TYR A 12 59.38 0.53 -39.14
N GLN A 13 59.41 -0.57 -38.38
CA GLN A 13 59.46 -0.72 -36.91
C GLN A 13 58.16 -0.98 -36.11
N GLU A 14 57.93 -2.27 -35.92
CA GLU A 14 57.40 -2.87 -34.70
C GLU A 14 58.26 -2.51 -33.47
N LEU A 15 57.62 -2.06 -32.39
CA LEU A 15 57.96 -2.42 -31.00
C LEU A 15 56.88 -1.83 -30.10
N GLY A 16 56.13 -2.68 -29.40
CA GLY A 16 55.10 -2.21 -28.46
C GLY A 16 53.87 -3.08 -28.28
N ARG A 17 53.99 -4.37 -28.57
CA ARG A 17 53.11 -5.46 -28.12
C ARG A 17 52.74 -5.28 -26.63
N ARG A 18 51.44 -5.40 -26.31
CA ARG A 18 50.85 -5.86 -25.03
C ARG A 18 50.66 -4.91 -23.82
N ARG A 19 50.10 -3.70 -23.96
CA ARG A 19 49.62 -2.98 -22.74
C ARG A 19 48.26 -2.25 -22.78
N ARG A 20 47.47 -2.32 -23.87
CA ARG A 20 46.22 -1.53 -23.95
C ARG A 20 44.92 -2.33 -24.03
N VAL A 21 44.97 -3.66 -24.11
CA VAL A 21 43.74 -4.49 -24.09
C VAL A 21 43.39 -4.97 -22.67
N LEU A 22 44.32 -4.91 -21.71
CA LEU A 22 44.07 -5.36 -20.34
C LEU A 22 43.33 -4.33 -19.47
N ILE A 23 43.37 -3.04 -19.82
CA ILE A 23 42.78 -1.97 -18.99
C ILE A 23 41.27 -1.86 -19.19
N VAL A 24 40.73 -2.24 -20.36
CA VAL A 24 39.28 -2.19 -20.59
C VAL A 24 38.54 -3.38 -19.95
N LEU A 25 39.22 -4.51 -19.72
CA LEU A 25 38.64 -5.67 -19.03
C LEU A 25 38.75 -5.61 -17.49
N MET A 26 39.69 -4.84 -16.92
CA MET A 26 39.76 -4.64 -15.46
C MET A 26 38.80 -3.57 -14.91
N GLY A 27 38.21 -2.73 -15.75
CA GLY A 27 37.10 -1.84 -15.34
C GLY A 27 35.76 -2.58 -15.20
N MET A 28 35.63 -3.76 -15.81
CA MET A 28 34.37 -4.52 -15.84
C MET A 28 34.26 -5.56 -14.71
N PHE A 29 35.33 -5.81 -13.94
CA PHE A 29 35.33 -6.74 -12.80
C PHE A 29 35.22 -6.06 -11.43
N ILE A 30 35.44 -4.75 -11.33
CA ILE A 30 35.27 -3.99 -10.06
C ILE A 30 33.80 -3.63 -9.80
N VAL A 31 32.91 -3.74 -10.79
CA VAL A 31 31.46 -3.60 -10.58
C VAL A 31 30.80 -4.91 -10.09
N VAL A 32 31.50 -6.04 -10.16
CA VAL A 32 30.94 -7.37 -9.84
C VAL A 32 31.48 -7.96 -8.52
N LEU A 33 32.47 -7.35 -7.88
CA LEU A 33 33.06 -7.83 -6.62
C LEU A 33 33.09 -6.78 -5.49
N GLY A 34 32.34 -5.68 -5.63
CA GLY A 34 32.12 -4.68 -4.59
C GLY A 34 30.78 -4.80 -3.85
N THR A 35 29.97 -5.83 -4.14
CA THR A 35 28.61 -5.98 -3.63
C THR A 35 28.44 -7.10 -2.60
N THR A 36 29.52 -7.72 -2.13
CA THR A 36 29.44 -8.88 -1.21
C THR A 36 30.06 -8.70 0.17
N CYS A 37 30.64 -7.56 0.52
CA CYS A 37 31.17 -7.34 1.88
C CYS A 37 31.06 -5.89 2.31
N PHE A 38 29.89 -5.46 2.77
CA PHE A 38 29.77 -4.47 3.87
C PHE A 38 28.33 -4.46 4.43
N SER A 39 27.80 -5.65 4.72
CA SER A 39 26.62 -5.84 5.55
C SER A 39 27.05 -6.32 6.93
N LEU A 40 27.86 -5.51 7.62
CA LEU A 40 28.15 -5.65 9.04
C LEU A 40 28.47 -4.26 9.59
N LEU A 41 27.42 -3.50 9.88
CA LEU A 41 27.37 -2.36 10.82
C LEU A 41 25.87 -1.98 10.96
N THR A 42 25.15 -2.76 11.75
CA THR A 42 24.52 -2.35 13.02
C THR A 42 23.39 -1.33 12.89
N GLY A 43 22.16 -1.86 12.99
CA GLY A 43 21.04 -1.19 13.63
C GLY A 43 20.37 -0.11 12.80
N TRP A 44 19.11 -0.33 12.44
CA TRP A 44 17.96 0.34 13.06
C TRP A 44 16.70 -0.22 12.40
N SER A 45 15.74 -0.58 13.25
CA SER A 45 14.51 -1.26 12.90
C SER A 45 13.60 -0.42 12.01
N ALA A 46 13.24 -0.95 10.84
CA ALA A 46 11.95 -0.73 10.21
C ALA A 46 11.78 -1.76 9.08
N GLY A 47 11.33 -2.96 9.43
CA GLY A 47 10.77 -3.89 8.45
C GLY A 47 9.49 -3.30 7.90
N ILE A 48 9.60 -2.50 6.84
CA ILE A 48 8.51 -2.29 5.89
C ILE A 48 8.82 -3.26 4.76
N ASP A 49 8.13 -4.40 4.77
CA ASP A 49 8.26 -5.42 3.74
C ASP A 49 8.06 -4.79 2.36
N GLN A 50 9.10 -4.84 1.53
CA GLN A 50 9.15 -4.26 0.19
C GLN A 50 8.07 -4.88 -0.74
N GLU A 51 7.51 -6.04 -0.38
CA GLU A 51 6.36 -6.67 -1.06
C GLU A 51 5.02 -5.97 -0.80
N SER A 52 4.85 -5.29 0.34
CA SER A 52 3.61 -4.57 0.68
C SER A 52 3.40 -3.30 -0.15
N VAL A 53 4.47 -2.79 -0.77
CA VAL A 53 4.50 -1.54 -1.54
C VAL A 53 3.87 -1.69 -2.94
N LEU A 54 3.68 -2.92 -3.42
CA LEU A 54 3.16 -3.19 -4.76
C LEU A 54 1.78 -3.87 -4.77
N GLN A 55 1.26 -4.30 -3.62
CA GLN A 55 -0.01 -5.02 -3.54
C GLN A 55 -1.17 -4.09 -3.13
N PRO A 56 -2.25 -4.03 -3.94
CA PRO A 56 -3.43 -3.28 -3.54
C PRO A 56 -4.05 -3.91 -2.29
N SER A 57 -4.48 -3.06 -1.36
CA SER A 57 -5.02 -3.48 -0.06
C SER A 57 -6.43 -2.98 0.18
N VAL A 58 -6.88 -1.98 -0.60
CA VAL A 58 -8.25 -1.45 -0.55
C VAL A 58 -8.77 -1.09 -1.94
N LEU A 59 -10.09 -0.99 -2.07
CA LEU A 59 -10.78 -0.51 -3.26
C LEU A 59 -11.34 0.89 -3.00
N VAL A 60 -11.02 1.87 -3.83
CA VAL A 60 -11.66 3.21 -3.76
C VAL A 60 -12.75 3.29 -4.83
N LYS A 61 -13.97 3.68 -4.43
CA LYS A 61 -15.09 3.84 -5.37
C LYS A 61 -14.81 4.97 -6.35
N ALA A 62 -14.90 4.69 -7.64
CA ALA A 62 -14.96 5.70 -8.70
C ALA A 62 -16.29 5.60 -9.46
N SER A 63 -16.49 6.47 -10.46
CA SER A 63 -17.79 6.55 -11.16
C SER A 63 -18.16 5.28 -11.93
N ARG A 64 -17.18 4.55 -12.48
CA ARG A 64 -17.41 3.37 -13.36
C ARG A 64 -16.54 2.16 -13.02
N ALA A 65 -15.72 2.26 -11.98
CA ALA A 65 -14.76 1.24 -11.60
C ALA A 65 -14.38 1.40 -10.13
N TRP A 66 -13.81 0.35 -9.57
CA TRP A 66 -13.06 0.42 -8.33
C TRP A 66 -11.58 0.64 -8.64
N PHE A 67 -10.95 1.60 -7.98
CA PHE A 67 -9.50 1.73 -8.02
C PHE A 67 -8.85 0.81 -6.99
N LEU A 68 -7.86 0.04 -7.45
CA LEU A 68 -6.99 -0.78 -6.61
C LEU A 68 -5.93 0.14 -6.00
N VAL A 69 -5.96 0.32 -4.69
CA VAL A 69 -5.09 1.27 -3.99
C VAL A 69 -4.23 0.55 -2.97
N ASP A 70 -2.94 0.87 -2.96
CA ASP A 70 -1.98 0.29 -2.03
C ASP A 70 -1.99 1.00 -0.65
N ALA A 71 -1.09 0.58 0.24
CA ALA A 71 -0.94 1.14 1.58
C ALA A 71 -0.49 2.61 1.61
N HIS A 72 0.04 3.13 0.51
CA HIS A 72 0.53 4.50 0.39
C HIS A 72 -0.51 5.43 -0.27
N GLY A 73 -1.71 4.93 -0.60
CA GLY A 73 -2.72 5.72 -1.30
C GLY A 73 -2.44 5.86 -2.80
N VAL A 74 -1.56 5.02 -3.37
CA VAL A 74 -1.24 5.04 -4.79
C VAL A 74 -2.17 4.09 -5.54
N VAL A 75 -2.77 4.58 -6.62
CA VAL A 75 -3.61 3.76 -7.51
C VAL A 75 -2.71 2.85 -8.34
N ARG A 76 -2.91 1.53 -8.24
CA ARG A 76 -2.15 0.49 -8.96
C ARG A 76 -2.92 -0.10 -10.14
N GLY A 77 -4.22 0.13 -10.20
CA GLY A 77 -5.05 -0.34 -11.29
C GLY A 77 -6.53 -0.06 -11.04
N ALA A 78 -7.38 -0.62 -11.90
CA ALA A 78 -8.82 -0.52 -11.77
C ALA A 78 -9.49 -1.85 -12.10
N ILE A 79 -10.61 -2.15 -11.43
CA ILE A 79 -11.47 -3.28 -11.72
C ILE A 79 -12.91 -2.80 -11.91
N SER A 80 -13.68 -3.52 -12.71
CA SER A 80 -15.09 -3.20 -12.93
C SER A 80 -15.93 -3.42 -11.66
N HIS A 81 -17.02 -2.67 -11.52
CA HIS A 81 -17.93 -2.71 -10.37
C HIS A 81 -18.70 -4.04 -10.23
N ASP A 82 -18.85 -4.75 -11.34
CA ASP A 82 -19.54 -6.05 -11.41
C ASP A 82 -18.74 -7.20 -10.78
N ARG A 83 -17.44 -7.00 -10.53
CA ARG A 83 -16.63 -7.99 -9.82
C ARG A 83 -16.89 -7.94 -8.33
N PRO A 84 -17.02 -9.11 -7.66
CA PRO A 84 -17.09 -9.16 -6.20
C PRO A 84 -15.88 -8.45 -5.58
N PRO A 85 -16.08 -7.56 -4.61
CA PRO A 85 -14.98 -6.85 -3.96
C PRO A 85 -14.13 -7.85 -3.17
N MET A 86 -12.85 -7.91 -3.52
CA MET A 86 -11.88 -8.81 -2.86
C MET A 86 -11.16 -8.14 -1.68
N PHE A 87 -11.32 -6.82 -1.55
CA PHE A 87 -10.67 -5.98 -0.54
C PHE A 87 -11.70 -5.05 0.11
N PRO A 88 -11.39 -4.47 1.28
CA PRO A 88 -12.17 -3.42 1.90
C PRO A 88 -12.45 -2.27 0.93
N GLN A 89 -13.66 -1.75 0.99
CA GLN A 89 -14.13 -0.69 0.10
C GLN A 89 -14.09 0.65 0.82
N LEU A 90 -13.49 1.65 0.18
CA LEU A 90 -13.47 3.04 0.61
C LEU A 90 -14.42 3.86 -0.27
N HIS A 91 -15.31 4.59 0.38
CA HIS A 91 -16.30 5.46 -0.22
C HIS A 91 -16.05 6.91 0.19
N GLY A 92 -16.61 7.87 -0.56
CA GLY A 92 -16.52 9.29 -0.21
C GLY A 92 -15.20 9.99 -0.53
N ILE A 93 -14.18 9.25 -0.97
CA ILE A 93 -12.91 9.81 -1.44
C ILE A 93 -13.07 10.30 -2.88
N ASP A 94 -12.63 11.52 -3.19
CA ASP A 94 -12.59 12.02 -4.58
C ASP A 94 -11.56 11.20 -5.39
N SER A 95 -12.08 10.27 -6.19
CA SER A 95 -11.27 9.38 -7.01
C SER A 95 -10.43 10.11 -8.06
N ARG A 96 -10.87 11.28 -8.55
CA ARG A 96 -10.11 12.08 -9.52
C ARG A 96 -8.96 12.80 -8.83
N ALA A 97 -9.19 13.33 -7.64
CA ALA A 97 -8.14 13.91 -6.80
C ALA A 97 -7.09 12.85 -6.42
N LEU A 98 -7.54 11.64 -6.08
CA LEU A 98 -6.66 10.51 -5.77
C LEU A 98 -5.73 10.14 -6.94
N LEU A 99 -6.27 10.07 -8.17
CA LEU A 99 -5.47 9.83 -9.38
C LEU A 99 -4.43 10.93 -9.63
N ARG A 100 -4.76 12.19 -9.29
CA ARG A 100 -3.82 13.32 -9.36
C ARG A 100 -2.85 13.36 -8.18
N GLN A 101 -2.90 12.39 -7.27
CA GLN A 101 -2.09 12.34 -6.06
C GLN A 101 -2.28 13.59 -5.18
N ASP A 102 -3.51 14.10 -5.14
CA ASP A 102 -3.86 15.18 -4.22
C ASP A 102 -3.67 14.73 -2.76
N PHE A 103 -3.08 15.59 -1.95
CA PHE A 103 -2.72 15.28 -0.56
C PHE A 103 -3.91 14.79 0.26
N GLN A 104 -5.08 15.44 0.17
CA GLN A 104 -6.23 15.09 1.00
C GLN A 104 -6.81 13.73 0.61
N ALA A 105 -6.90 13.45 -0.69
CA ALA A 105 -7.40 12.17 -1.19
C ALA A 105 -6.45 11.02 -0.86
N VAL A 106 -5.14 11.23 -1.02
CA VAL A 106 -4.11 10.24 -0.65
C VAL A 106 -4.11 9.97 0.84
N ASP A 107 -4.18 11.02 1.67
CA ASP A 107 -4.23 10.87 3.14
C ASP A 107 -5.50 10.10 3.59
N ALA A 108 -6.65 10.43 3.01
CA ALA A 108 -7.90 9.70 3.27
C ALA A 108 -7.78 8.21 2.88
N ALA A 109 -7.20 7.90 1.72
CA ALA A 109 -6.99 6.52 1.27
C ALA A 109 -6.03 5.74 2.18
N ARG A 110 -4.94 6.38 2.62
CA ARG A 110 -3.99 5.80 3.58
C ARG A 110 -4.63 5.53 4.94
N ASN A 111 -5.37 6.52 5.47
CA ASN A 111 -6.09 6.38 6.73
C ASN A 111 -7.16 5.28 6.65
N GLY A 112 -7.86 5.17 5.52
CA GLY A 112 -8.80 4.09 5.23
C GLY A 112 -8.13 2.72 5.21
N ASN A 113 -6.95 2.62 4.61
CA ASN A 113 -6.15 1.39 4.60
C ASN A 113 -5.75 0.94 6.01
N GLU A 114 -5.24 1.87 6.82
CA GLU A 114 -4.84 1.57 8.20
C GLU A 114 -6.04 1.20 9.09
N LEU A 115 -7.17 1.89 8.94
CA LEU A 115 -8.41 1.52 9.62
C LEU A 115 -8.90 0.14 9.18
N ALA A 116 -8.84 -0.17 7.89
CA ALA A 116 -9.24 -1.47 7.38
C ALA A 116 -8.35 -2.60 7.95
N LYS A 117 -7.02 -2.40 7.97
CA LYS A 117 -6.08 -3.33 8.60
C LYS A 117 -6.38 -3.52 10.09
N LEU A 118 -6.65 -2.44 10.81
CA LEU A 118 -6.98 -2.48 12.23
C LEU A 118 -8.22 -3.35 12.49
N LEU A 119 -9.29 -3.14 11.72
CA LEU A 119 -10.54 -3.88 11.88
C LEU A 119 -10.41 -5.34 11.46
N LEU A 120 -9.68 -5.63 10.38
CA LEU A 120 -9.49 -6.99 9.90
C LEU A 120 -8.50 -7.82 10.72
N LYS A 121 -7.54 -7.17 11.40
CA LYS A 121 -6.59 -7.84 12.30
C LYS A 121 -7.20 -8.24 13.64
N SER A 122 -8.40 -7.75 13.99
CA SER A 122 -9.02 -8.16 15.25
C SER A 122 -9.26 -9.67 15.24
N ASP A 123 -8.87 -10.35 16.31
CA ASP A 123 -9.06 -11.81 16.47
C ASP A 123 -10.52 -12.24 16.54
N ASP A 124 -11.44 -11.28 16.50
CA ASP A 124 -12.84 -11.58 16.37
C ASP A 124 -13.14 -12.22 15.01
N HIS A 125 -13.40 -13.52 15.04
CA HIS A 125 -13.85 -14.30 13.89
C HIS A 125 -15.11 -13.73 13.24
N GLN A 126 -15.91 -12.94 13.97
CA GLN A 126 -17.05 -12.21 13.41
C GLN A 126 -16.63 -11.08 12.47
N LEU A 127 -15.40 -10.57 12.57
CA LEU A 127 -14.93 -9.40 11.81
C LEU A 127 -14.02 -9.76 10.62
N ARG A 128 -13.71 -11.05 10.42
CA ARG A 128 -12.86 -11.57 9.33
C ARG A 128 -13.58 -11.64 7.97
N GLN A 129 -14.17 -10.54 7.50
CA GLN A 129 -14.95 -10.55 6.26
C GLN A 129 -14.57 -9.51 5.21
N ARG A 130 -14.84 -9.88 3.95
CA ARG A 130 -14.59 -9.10 2.72
C ARG A 130 -15.56 -7.94 2.50
N ASP A 131 -16.59 -7.84 3.33
CA ASP A 131 -17.68 -6.86 3.16
C ASP A 131 -17.44 -5.56 3.94
N LEU A 132 -16.22 -5.34 4.43
CA LEU A 132 -15.86 -4.10 5.12
C LEU A 132 -15.98 -2.91 4.16
N GLN A 133 -16.88 -2.00 4.48
CA GLN A 133 -17.03 -0.71 3.80
C GLN A 133 -16.67 0.41 4.76
N LEU A 134 -15.86 1.35 4.31
CA LEU A 134 -15.47 2.54 5.06
C LEU A 134 -15.91 3.77 4.27
N ASP A 135 -16.65 4.66 4.91
CA ASP A 135 -17.13 5.90 4.32
C ASP A 135 -16.34 7.10 4.86
N PHE A 136 -15.70 7.81 3.94
CA PHE A 136 -14.90 9.01 4.18
C PHE A 136 -15.59 10.28 3.64
N SER A 137 -16.88 10.23 3.33
CA SER A 137 -17.63 11.38 2.79
C SER A 137 -17.71 12.58 3.75
N ASP A 138 -17.68 12.34 5.06
CA ASP A 138 -17.55 13.38 6.09
C ASP A 138 -16.24 13.19 6.86
N PRO A 139 -15.22 14.07 6.71
CA PRO A 139 -13.95 13.94 7.42
C PRO A 139 -14.10 14.08 8.94
N ARG A 140 -15.22 14.59 9.44
CA ARG A 140 -15.52 14.67 10.88
C ARG A 140 -16.10 13.38 11.44
N ASN A 141 -16.57 12.49 10.58
CA ASN A 141 -17.20 11.24 10.98
C ASN A 141 -16.95 10.14 9.95
N ILE A 142 -15.82 9.45 10.11
CA ILE A 142 -15.54 8.24 9.35
C ILE A 142 -16.43 7.11 9.87
N ILE A 143 -17.09 6.42 8.95
CA ILE A 143 -18.04 5.36 9.27
C ILE A 143 -17.52 4.04 8.72
N ALA A 144 -17.51 2.99 9.54
CA ALA A 144 -17.28 1.63 9.08
C ALA A 144 -18.60 0.85 9.09
N THR A 145 -18.86 0.09 8.03
CA THR A 145 -19.96 -0.88 7.98
C THR A 145 -19.37 -2.26 7.80
N LEU A 146 -19.73 -3.18 8.70
CA LEU A 146 -19.24 -4.56 8.70
C LEU A 146 -20.35 -5.48 9.18
N LYS A 147 -20.74 -6.47 8.35
CA LYS A 147 -21.87 -7.39 8.64
C LYS A 147 -23.17 -6.69 9.03
N GLY A 148 -23.43 -5.51 8.46
CA GLY A 148 -24.60 -4.70 8.80
C GLY A 148 -24.51 -3.99 10.16
N THR A 149 -23.39 -4.10 10.89
CA THR A 149 -23.09 -3.21 12.02
C THR A 149 -22.51 -1.91 11.48
N THR A 150 -23.00 -0.77 11.97
CA THR A 150 -22.47 0.55 11.65
C THR A 150 -21.61 1.07 12.79
N ILE A 151 -20.41 1.55 12.52
CA ILE A 151 -19.47 2.05 13.54
C ILE A 151 -19.06 3.48 13.18
N HIS A 152 -19.41 4.44 14.02
CA HIS A 152 -19.00 5.83 13.88
C HIS A 152 -17.69 6.09 14.62
N PHE A 153 -16.63 6.39 13.88
CA PHE A 153 -15.30 6.63 14.44
C PHE A 153 -15.03 8.11 14.74
N GLY A 154 -15.73 9.05 14.13
CA GLY A 154 -15.27 10.45 14.15
C GLY A 154 -14.09 10.66 13.19
N SER A 155 -13.25 11.65 13.43
CA SER A 155 -12.18 12.06 12.48
C SER A 155 -10.84 11.35 12.64
N ASN A 156 -10.49 10.85 13.83
CA ASN A 156 -9.15 10.33 14.13
C ASN A 156 -9.15 9.33 15.31
N GLY A 157 -7.96 8.89 15.73
CA GLY A 157 -7.78 8.07 16.94
C GLY A 157 -8.34 6.65 16.81
N PHE A 158 -8.35 6.10 15.59
CA PHE A 158 -9.04 4.84 15.28
C PHE A 158 -8.58 3.66 16.14
N ARG A 159 -7.26 3.53 16.36
CA ARG A 159 -6.68 2.46 17.18
C ARG A 159 -7.19 2.51 18.61
N GLU A 160 -7.01 3.65 19.29
CA GLU A 160 -7.46 3.83 20.67
C GLU A 160 -8.97 3.58 20.82
N LYS A 161 -9.77 4.09 19.87
CA LYS A 161 -11.22 3.88 19.84
C LYS A 161 -11.57 2.41 19.69
N TRP A 162 -10.89 1.70 18.81
CA TRP A 162 -11.12 0.28 18.57
C TRP A 162 -10.66 -0.59 19.73
N ASP A 163 -9.49 -0.29 20.32
CA ASP A 163 -8.96 -0.97 21.50
C ASP A 163 -9.95 -0.84 22.67
N ARG A 164 -10.60 0.32 22.82
CA ARG A 164 -11.66 0.53 23.81
C ARG A 164 -12.88 -0.38 23.57
N VAL A 165 -13.30 -0.58 22.32
CA VAL A 165 -14.38 -1.53 21.99
C VAL A 165 -13.97 -2.95 22.38
N MET A 166 -12.74 -3.37 22.04
CA MET A 166 -12.24 -4.70 22.40
C MET A 166 -12.18 -4.88 23.93
N HIS A 167 -11.74 -3.86 24.67
CA HIS A 167 -11.71 -3.88 26.12
C HIS A 167 -13.11 -4.04 26.74
N VAL A 168 -14.09 -3.26 26.26
CA VAL A 168 -15.50 -3.39 26.71
C VAL A 168 -16.02 -4.80 26.40
N ARG A 169 -15.70 -5.34 25.22
CA ARG A 169 -16.15 -6.67 24.80
C ARG A 169 -15.55 -7.81 25.61
N ALA A 170 -14.33 -7.65 26.11
CA ALA A 170 -13.72 -8.62 27.02
C ALA A 170 -14.46 -8.71 28.37
N GLY A 171 -15.04 -7.60 28.86
CA GLY A 171 -15.79 -7.56 30.11
C GLY A 171 -17.30 -7.78 29.98
N ARG A 172 -17.88 -7.44 28.82
CA ARG A 172 -19.32 -7.58 28.53
C ARG A 172 -19.53 -7.92 27.05
N PRO A 173 -20.20 -9.02 26.70
CA PRO A 173 -20.44 -9.36 25.31
C PRO A 173 -21.28 -8.27 24.63
N VAL A 174 -20.68 -7.57 23.67
CA VAL A 174 -21.37 -6.67 22.72
C VAL A 174 -21.47 -7.41 21.40
N SER A 175 -22.70 -7.56 20.90
CA SER A 175 -22.93 -8.14 19.57
C SER A 175 -22.49 -7.15 18.48
N LEU A 176 -21.79 -7.66 17.47
CA LEU A 176 -21.47 -6.95 16.22
C LEU A 176 -22.21 -7.63 15.07
N SER A 177 -23.52 -7.77 15.23
CA SER A 177 -24.41 -8.36 14.24
C SER A 177 -25.19 -7.29 13.48
N ALA A 178 -25.84 -7.69 12.39
CA ALA A 178 -26.62 -6.78 11.56
C ALA A 178 -27.61 -5.95 12.40
N GLY A 179 -27.66 -4.64 12.13
CA GLY A 179 -28.57 -3.70 12.79
C GLY A 179 -28.00 -3.01 14.02
N TYR A 180 -26.89 -3.48 14.58
CA TYR A 180 -26.21 -2.78 15.69
C TYR A 180 -25.50 -1.52 15.19
N GLN A 181 -25.42 -0.51 16.06
CA GLN A 181 -24.61 0.67 15.84
C GLN A 181 -23.68 0.95 17.02
N LEU A 182 -22.42 1.25 16.72
CA LEU A 182 -21.43 1.67 17.70
C LEU A 182 -21.07 3.13 17.43
N ASP A 183 -21.11 3.98 18.45
CA ASP A 183 -20.63 5.35 18.36
C ASP A 183 -19.41 5.54 19.25
N LEU A 184 -18.27 5.78 18.61
CA LEU A 184 -16.94 5.91 19.22
C LEU A 184 -16.44 7.36 19.18
N ARG A 185 -17.28 8.31 18.75
CA ARG A 185 -16.92 9.73 18.63
C ARG A 185 -16.65 10.38 19.99
N PHE A 186 -17.24 9.84 21.04
CA PHE A 186 -17.12 10.38 22.39
C PHE A 186 -15.89 9.80 23.12
N PRO A 187 -15.08 10.65 23.76
CA PRO A 187 -13.94 10.20 24.56
C PRO A 187 -14.36 9.19 25.63
N ASN A 188 -13.54 8.18 25.86
CA ASN A 188 -13.71 7.15 26.91
C ASN A 188 -15.08 6.43 26.92
N THR A 189 -15.84 6.52 25.84
CA THR A 189 -17.20 5.98 25.77
C THR A 189 -17.35 5.10 24.54
N VAL A 190 -18.16 4.05 24.67
CA VAL A 190 -18.67 3.23 23.56
C VAL A 190 -20.18 3.22 23.70
N ILE A 191 -20.88 3.93 22.82
CA ILE A 191 -22.35 3.89 22.81
C ILE A 191 -22.75 2.76 21.87
N VAL A 192 -23.54 1.82 22.37
CA VAL A 192 -24.11 0.73 21.58
C VAL A 192 -25.60 0.99 21.41
N ARG A 193 -26.07 0.96 20.16
CA ARG A 193 -27.50 0.99 19.82
C ARG A 193 -27.88 -0.36 19.25
N GLU A 194 -28.92 -0.94 19.81
CA GLU A 194 -29.45 -2.23 19.38
C GLU A 194 -30.42 -2.02 18.20
N PRO A 195 -30.54 -3.01 17.30
CA PRO A 195 -31.57 -3.01 16.28
C PRO A 195 -32.95 -2.93 16.95
N GLN A 196 -33.85 -2.13 16.38
CA GLN A 196 -35.27 -2.07 16.78
C GLN A 196 -36.06 -3.23 16.17
#